data_AF-A0A132GWL1-F1
#
_entry.id   AF-A0A132GWL1-F1
#
_cell.length_a   1.000
_cell.length_b   1.000
_cell.length_c   1.000
_cell.angle_alpha   90.00
_cell.angle_beta   90.00
_cell.angle_gamma   90.00
#
_symmetry.space_group_name_H-M   'P 1'
#
loop_
_entity.id
_entity.type
_entity.pdbx_description
1 polymer ?
#
loop_
_entity_poly.entity_id
_entity_poly.type
_entity_poly.pdbx_seq_one_letter_code
_entity_poly.pdbx_strand_id
1 'polypeptide(L)'
;MKKSDVITLIVVAAVICGFAFIPGAWEWFNTTTKNHGLLMSFFKFAILGTFGEMLALRIREGVYMKQGFGLLPKMLVWGVLGVVIASAMTIFKTGTVKLLDGGFHMNGKAAEWFAGDLSWGKAFVALCVSVLMNTLFAPVFMTFHKVTDIHIAETGGSLKGFFGSPLGIREALSKKINWDIQYGFVFAKTIPLFWYPAHTITFLLPPTLQVLFAALLGVALGVILSIKK
;
A
#
# COMPACT_ATOMS: atom_id res chain seq x y z
N MET A 1 8.88 26.85 7.51
CA MET A 1 8.90 25.73 6.53
C MET A 1 10.24 25.76 5.81
N LYS A 2 10.89 24.61 5.61
CA LYS A 2 12.14 24.53 4.83
C LYS A 2 11.85 24.68 3.34
N LYS A 3 12.83 25.12 2.54
CA LYS A 3 12.73 25.20 1.08
C LYS A 3 12.25 23.87 0.45
N SER A 4 12.74 22.74 0.97
CA SER A 4 12.32 21.40 0.56
C SER A 4 10.82 21.13 0.75
N ASP A 5 10.21 21.70 1.79
CA ASP A 5 8.79 21.49 2.11
C ASP A 5 7.93 22.27 1.11
N VAL A 6 8.34 23.51 0.81
CA VAL A 6 7.68 24.35 -0.20
C VAL A 6 7.76 23.69 -1.57
N ILE A 7 8.94 23.18 -1.97
CA ILE A 7 9.09 22.45 -3.24
C ILE A 7 8.19 21.22 -3.26
N THR A 8 8.15 20.44 -2.18
CA THR A 8 7.31 19.24 -2.10
C THR A 8 5.82 19.60 -2.26
N LEU A 9 5.36 20.64 -1.58
CA LEU A 9 3.97 21.10 -1.71
C LEU A 9 3.65 21.58 -3.11
N ILE A 10 4.56 22.32 -3.76
CA ILE A 10 4.39 22.77 -5.16
C ILE A 10 4.30 21.55 -6.08
N VAL A 11 5.15 20.54 -5.93
CA VAL A 11 5.12 19.32 -6.75
C VAL A 11 3.81 18.56 -6.55
N VAL A 12 3.37 18.37 -5.31
CA VAL A 12 2.09 17.69 -5.01
C VAL A 12 0.91 18.49 -5.59
N ALA A 13 0.89 19.81 -5.40
CA ALA A 13 -0.13 20.68 -5.97
C ALA A 13 -0.13 20.61 -7.50
N ALA A 14 1.04 20.65 -8.14
CA ALA A 14 1.16 20.55 -9.60
C ALA A 14 0.61 19.21 -10.13
N VAL A 15 0.86 18.09 -9.45
CA VAL A 15 0.29 16.78 -9.84
C VAL A 15 -1.23 16.77 -9.72
N ILE A 16 -1.78 17.27 -8.60
CA ILE A 16 -3.23 17.34 -8.39
C ILE A 16 -3.89 18.28 -9.41
N CYS A 17 -3.32 19.47 -9.59
CA CYS A 17 -3.75 20.44 -10.59
C CYS A 17 -3.64 19.89 -12.02
N GLY A 18 -2.64 19.05 -12.30
CA GLY A 18 -2.51 18.35 -13.57
C GLY A 18 -3.75 17.49 -13.87
N PHE A 19 -4.21 16.70 -12.90
CA PHE A 19 -5.43 15.91 -13.07
C PHE A 19 -6.70 16.76 -13.18
N ALA A 20 -6.74 17.94 -12.55
CA ALA A 20 -7.91 18.82 -12.54
C ALA A 20 -8.02 19.70 -13.79
N PHE A 21 -6.90 20.21 -14.31
CA PHE A 21 -6.87 21.28 -15.31
C PHE A 21 -6.28 20.87 -16.66
N ILE A 22 -5.55 19.75 -16.76
CA ILE A 22 -5.08 19.26 -18.08
C ILE A 22 -6.21 18.44 -18.71
N PRO A 23 -6.75 18.87 -19.88
CA PRO A 23 -7.82 18.15 -20.55
C PRO A 23 -7.42 16.69 -20.84
N GLY A 24 -8.32 15.75 -20.52
CA GLY A 24 -8.12 14.32 -20.76
C GLY A 24 -7.20 13.61 -19.76
N ALA A 25 -6.50 14.29 -18.84
CA ALA A 25 -5.58 13.64 -17.91
C ALA A 25 -6.28 12.65 -16.97
N TRP A 26 -7.42 13.04 -16.37
CA TRP A 26 -8.22 12.16 -15.51
C TRP A 26 -8.84 10.98 -16.27
N GLU A 27 -9.35 11.23 -17.46
CA GLU A 27 -9.92 10.20 -18.32
C GLU A 27 -8.88 9.17 -18.77
N TRP A 28 -7.71 9.66 -19.19
CA TRP A 28 -6.56 8.80 -19.53
C TRP A 28 -6.15 7.95 -18.34
N PHE A 29 -6.05 8.53 -17.15
CA PHE A 29 -5.66 7.79 -15.94
C PHE A 29 -6.67 6.70 -15.57
N ASN A 30 -7.97 7.00 -15.64
CA ASN A 30 -9.01 6.03 -15.37
C ASN A 30 -9.06 4.92 -16.42
N THR A 31 -8.99 5.28 -17.71
CA THR A 31 -9.01 4.33 -18.82
C THR A 31 -7.79 3.42 -18.78
N THR A 32 -6.61 3.97 -18.54
CA THR A 32 -5.36 3.21 -18.41
C THR A 32 -5.38 2.32 -17.16
N THR A 33 -5.91 2.82 -16.04
CA THR A 33 -6.12 1.99 -14.83
C THR A 33 -7.06 0.82 -15.08
N LYS A 34 -8.11 1.03 -15.87
CA LYS A 34 -9.06 -0.03 -16.22
C LYS A 34 -8.42 -1.09 -17.14
N ASN A 35 -7.67 -0.65 -18.14
CA ASN A 35 -7.10 -1.54 -19.17
C ASN A 35 -5.78 -2.20 -18.74
N HIS A 36 -5.01 -1.53 -17.89
CA HIS A 36 -3.67 -1.96 -17.45
C HIS A 36 -3.53 -1.88 -15.93
N GLY A 37 -4.51 -2.42 -15.21
CA GLY A 37 -4.63 -2.29 -13.75
C GLY A 37 -3.35 -2.64 -12.98
N LEU A 38 -2.76 -3.81 -13.23
CA LEU A 38 -1.53 -4.24 -12.52
C LEU A 38 -0.33 -3.35 -12.82
N LEU A 39 -0.12 -2.96 -14.08
CA LEU A 39 0.94 -2.04 -14.46
C LEU A 39 0.75 -0.66 -13.82
N MET A 40 -0.49 -0.17 -13.79
CA MET A 40 -0.80 1.08 -13.09
C MET A 40 -0.61 0.97 -11.58
N SER A 41 -0.86 -0.20 -10.98
CA SER A 41 -0.54 -0.46 -9.57
C SER A 41 0.96 -0.35 -9.31
N PHE A 42 1.81 -0.85 -10.22
CA PHE A 42 3.26 -0.67 -10.12
C PHE A 42 3.61 0.81 -9.99
N PHE A 43 3.17 1.66 -10.92
CA PHE A 43 3.51 3.08 -10.89
C PHE A 43 2.90 3.81 -9.69
N LYS A 44 1.65 3.51 -9.32
CA LYS A 44 0.98 4.10 -8.16
C LYS A 44 1.78 3.86 -6.88
N PHE A 45 2.16 2.62 -6.61
CA PHE A 45 2.90 2.29 -5.40
C PHE A 45 4.37 2.72 -5.47
N ALA A 46 5.03 2.57 -6.63
CA ALA A 46 6.41 3.05 -6.81
C ALA A 46 6.55 4.53 -6.44
N ILE A 47 5.58 5.36 -6.84
CA ILE A 47 5.57 6.80 -6.55
C ILE A 47 5.07 7.06 -5.12
N LEU A 48 3.85 6.63 -4.78
CA LEU A 48 3.20 7.01 -3.54
C LEU A 48 3.79 6.30 -2.32
N GLY A 49 4.16 5.02 -2.43
CA GLY A 49 4.81 4.28 -1.35
C GLY A 49 6.16 4.89 -0.99
N THR A 50 7.00 5.14 -2.00
CA THR A 50 8.30 5.81 -1.81
C THR A 50 8.12 7.22 -1.25
N PHE A 51 7.15 7.99 -1.76
CA PHE A 51 6.86 9.33 -1.24
C PHE A 51 6.40 9.30 0.22
N GLY A 52 5.60 8.31 0.62
CA GLY A 52 5.19 8.10 2.01
C GLY A 52 6.39 7.88 2.94
N GLU A 53 7.39 7.13 2.50
CA GLU A 53 8.63 6.95 3.25
C GLU A 53 9.49 8.22 3.32
N MET A 54 9.57 8.98 2.22
CA MET A 54 10.26 10.27 2.21
C MET A 54 9.59 11.26 3.18
N LEU A 55 8.26 11.26 3.25
CA LEU A 55 7.50 12.07 4.21
C LEU A 55 7.74 11.62 5.65
N ALA A 56 7.74 10.31 5.90
CA ALA A 56 8.06 9.77 7.22
C ALA A 56 9.47 10.18 7.67
N LEU A 57 10.47 10.09 6.77
CA LEU A 57 11.83 10.57 7.04
C LEU A 57 11.85 12.08 7.29
N ARG A 58 11.07 12.85 6.53
CA ARG A 58 10.98 14.31 6.71
C ARG A 58 10.42 14.67 8.09
N ILE A 59 9.41 13.96 8.57
CA ILE A 59 8.83 14.18 9.90
C ILE A 59 9.84 13.83 10.98
N ARG A 60 10.53 12.68 10.84
CA ARG A 60 11.44 12.14 11.88
C ARG A 60 12.80 12.83 11.94
N GLU A 61 13.42 13.12 10.81
CA GLU A 61 14.82 13.57 10.71
C GLU A 61 14.95 14.95 10.04
N GLY A 62 13.85 15.55 9.60
CA GLY A 62 13.87 16.88 9.02
C GLY A 62 14.37 16.96 7.57
N VAL A 63 14.56 15.82 6.90
CA VAL A 63 15.05 15.69 5.52
C VAL A 63 14.21 14.67 4.73
N TYR A 64 14.02 14.88 3.42
CA TYR A 64 13.25 13.95 2.58
C TYR A 64 14.06 12.74 2.09
N MET A 65 15.38 12.86 2.05
CA MET A 65 16.31 11.80 1.67
C MET A 65 17.61 11.98 2.45
N LYS A 66 18.30 10.86 2.68
CA LYS A 66 19.66 10.82 3.23
C LYS A 66 20.52 9.86 2.44
N GLN A 67 21.84 9.93 2.62
CA GLN A 67 22.75 8.97 2.02
C GLN A 67 22.32 7.54 2.39
N GLY A 68 22.26 6.65 1.40
CA GLY A 68 21.79 5.28 1.59
C GLY A 68 20.27 5.12 1.69
N PHE A 69 19.45 6.17 1.49
CA PHE A 69 17.98 6.06 1.53
C PHE A 69 17.43 5.03 0.55
N GLY A 70 18.05 4.89 -0.63
CA GLY A 70 17.65 3.88 -1.60
C GLY A 70 16.44 4.26 -2.45
N LEU A 71 16.35 5.51 -2.93
CA LEU A 71 15.20 6.00 -3.69
C LEU A 71 14.80 5.04 -4.84
N LEU A 72 15.73 4.72 -5.75
CA LEU A 72 15.42 3.88 -6.92
C LEU A 72 15.12 2.42 -6.52
N PRO A 73 15.91 1.74 -5.67
CA PRO A 73 15.53 0.43 -5.15
C PRO A 73 14.17 0.41 -4.45
N LYS A 74 13.83 1.45 -3.66
CA LYS A 74 12.53 1.56 -2.99
C LYS A 74 11.38 1.74 -3.98
N MET A 75 11.54 2.58 -5.00
CA MET A 75 10.55 2.72 -6.07
C MET A 75 10.30 1.39 -6.77
N LEU A 76 11.37 0.64 -7.06
CA LEU A 76 11.26 -0.69 -7.68
C LEU A 76 10.52 -1.67 -6.77
N VAL A 77 10.93 -1.78 -5.50
CA VAL A 77 10.30 -2.69 -4.53
C VAL A 77 8.84 -2.31 -4.33
N TRP A 78 8.52 -1.04 -4.07
CA TRP A 78 7.14 -0.58 -3.94
C TRP A 78 6.32 -0.84 -5.21
N GLY A 79 6.90 -0.66 -6.39
CA GLY A 79 6.21 -0.97 -7.63
C GLY A 79 5.83 -2.45 -7.73
N VAL A 80 6.79 -3.35 -7.50
CA VAL A 80 6.52 -4.81 -7.49
C VAL A 80 5.50 -5.18 -6.43
N LEU A 81 5.66 -4.63 -5.22
CA LEU A 81 4.71 -4.81 -4.12
C LEU A 81 3.31 -4.29 -4.48
N GLY A 82 3.20 -3.19 -5.22
CA GLY A 82 1.93 -2.66 -5.70
C GLY A 82 1.18 -3.62 -6.61
N VAL A 83 1.89 -4.33 -7.49
CA VAL A 83 1.33 -5.41 -8.33
C VAL A 83 0.79 -6.54 -7.45
N VAL A 84 1.57 -6.97 -6.45
CA VAL A 84 1.18 -8.03 -5.52
C VAL A 84 -0.03 -7.62 -4.68
N ILE A 85 -0.06 -6.39 -4.15
CA ILE A 85 -1.19 -5.84 -3.39
C ILE A 85 -2.46 -5.80 -4.24
N ALA A 86 -2.39 -5.26 -5.47
CA ALA A 86 -3.55 -5.19 -6.36
C ALA A 86 -4.10 -6.58 -6.73
N SER A 87 -3.20 -7.55 -6.90
CA SER A 87 -3.55 -8.95 -7.12
C SER A 87 -4.25 -9.54 -5.88
N ALA A 88 -3.68 -9.34 -4.69
CA ALA A 88 -4.28 -9.78 -3.43
C ALA A 88 -5.67 -9.15 -3.22
N MET A 89 -5.82 -7.85 -3.45
CA MET A 89 -7.13 -7.17 -3.36
C MET A 89 -8.16 -7.85 -4.26
N THR A 90 -7.82 -8.20 -5.49
CA THR A 90 -8.74 -8.88 -6.42
C THR A 90 -9.07 -10.30 -5.96
N ILE A 91 -8.07 -11.06 -5.51
CA ILE A 91 -8.22 -12.43 -5.02
C ILE A 91 -9.10 -12.46 -3.78
N PHE A 92 -8.78 -11.67 -2.75
CA PHE A 92 -9.53 -11.66 -1.50
C PHE A 92 -10.93 -11.07 -1.67
N LYS A 93 -11.10 -10.05 -2.53
CA LYS A 93 -12.42 -9.54 -2.89
C LYS A 93 -13.32 -10.65 -3.46
N THR A 94 -12.83 -11.35 -4.48
CA THR A 94 -13.59 -12.40 -5.16
C THR A 94 -13.79 -13.62 -4.27
N GLY A 95 -12.74 -14.05 -3.59
CA GLY A 95 -12.74 -15.21 -2.70
C GLY A 95 -13.65 -15.05 -1.49
N THR A 96 -13.66 -13.86 -0.87
CA THR A 96 -14.53 -13.60 0.29
C THR A 96 -16.00 -13.64 -0.09
N VAL A 97 -16.39 -13.02 -1.21
CA VAL A 97 -17.79 -13.07 -1.67
C VAL A 97 -18.24 -14.52 -1.90
N LYS A 98 -17.42 -15.32 -2.58
CA LYS A 98 -17.69 -16.76 -2.79
C LYS A 98 -17.78 -17.54 -1.47
N LEU A 99 -16.89 -17.24 -0.52
CA LEU A 99 -16.90 -17.89 0.79
C LEU A 99 -18.19 -17.56 1.55
N LEU A 100 -18.64 -16.30 1.53
CA LEU A 100 -19.88 -15.88 2.17
C LEU A 100 -21.11 -16.53 1.53
N ASP A 101 -21.22 -16.49 0.21
CA ASP A 101 -22.39 -17.04 -0.49
C ASP A 101 -22.47 -18.56 -0.42
N GLY A 102 -21.36 -19.26 -0.65
CA GLY A 102 -21.32 -20.72 -0.68
C GLY A 102 -21.03 -21.36 0.68
N GLY A 103 -19.99 -20.88 1.37
CA GLY A 103 -19.52 -21.48 2.62
C GLY A 103 -20.34 -21.09 3.85
N PHE A 104 -20.91 -19.88 3.87
CA PHE A 104 -21.81 -19.41 4.93
C PHE A 104 -23.28 -19.41 4.51
N HIS A 105 -23.62 -20.04 3.38
CA HIS A 105 -24.99 -20.19 2.88
C HIS A 105 -25.77 -18.87 2.76
N MET A 106 -25.09 -17.76 2.42
CA MET A 106 -25.77 -16.50 2.11
C MET A 106 -26.51 -16.53 0.76
N ASN A 107 -26.28 -17.56 -0.06
CA ASN A 107 -27.06 -17.90 -1.26
C ASN A 107 -27.17 -16.75 -2.28
N GLY A 108 -26.08 -16.03 -2.53
CA GLY A 108 -26.00 -14.95 -3.52
C GLY A 108 -26.17 -13.54 -2.93
N LYS A 109 -26.64 -13.43 -1.69
CA LYS A 109 -26.85 -12.13 -1.03
C LYS A 109 -25.55 -11.34 -0.86
N ALA A 110 -24.41 -11.99 -0.64
CA ALA A 110 -23.14 -11.27 -0.48
C ALA A 110 -22.72 -10.62 -1.80
N ALA A 111 -22.84 -11.35 -2.91
CA ALA A 111 -22.60 -10.79 -4.25
C ALA A 111 -23.54 -9.62 -4.56
N GLU A 112 -24.84 -9.78 -4.30
CA GLU A 112 -25.85 -8.73 -4.50
C GLU A 112 -25.55 -7.47 -3.68
N TRP A 113 -25.32 -7.62 -2.37
CA TRP A 113 -25.02 -6.50 -1.48
C TRP A 113 -23.75 -5.77 -1.88
N PHE A 114 -22.72 -6.49 -2.28
CA PHE A 114 -21.44 -5.87 -2.58
C PHE A 114 -21.42 -5.15 -3.93
N ALA A 115 -22.20 -5.63 -4.90
CA ALA A 115 -22.40 -4.99 -6.19
C ALA A 115 -23.29 -3.73 -6.11
N GLY A 116 -24.26 -3.71 -5.19
CA GLY A 116 -25.22 -2.61 -5.02
C GLY A 116 -24.63 -1.31 -4.46
N ASP A 117 -25.51 -0.36 -4.18
CA ASP A 117 -25.15 0.92 -3.56
C ASP A 117 -24.68 0.77 -2.11
N LEU A 118 -24.22 1.88 -1.52
CA LEU A 118 -23.80 1.90 -0.12
C LEU A 118 -24.95 1.44 0.78
N SER A 119 -24.72 0.35 1.49
CA SER A 119 -25.67 -0.27 2.40
C SER A 119 -24.92 -0.97 3.54
N TRP A 120 -25.63 -1.31 4.60
CA TRP A 120 -25.07 -2.13 5.68
C TRP A 120 -24.57 -3.48 5.19
N GLY A 121 -25.26 -4.08 4.20
CA GLY A 121 -24.82 -5.32 3.55
C GLY A 121 -23.50 -5.15 2.82
N LYS A 122 -23.36 -4.06 2.03
CA LYS A 122 -22.09 -3.76 1.34
C LYS A 122 -20.95 -3.50 2.31
N ALA A 123 -21.21 -2.75 3.38
CA ALA A 123 -20.24 -2.49 4.45
C ALA A 123 -19.81 -3.77 5.17
N PHE A 124 -20.74 -4.68 5.44
CA PHE A 124 -20.45 -5.99 6.00
C PHE A 124 -19.52 -6.80 5.10
N VAL A 125 -19.84 -6.93 3.80
CA VAL A 125 -18.98 -7.67 2.86
C VAL A 125 -17.61 -7.01 2.72
N ALA A 126 -17.55 -5.67 2.63
CA ALA A 126 -16.30 -4.93 2.58
C ALA A 126 -15.43 -5.15 3.83
N LEU A 127 -16.04 -5.21 5.01
CA LEU A 127 -15.37 -5.52 6.27
C LEU A 127 -14.82 -6.96 6.24
N CYS A 128 -15.61 -7.94 5.80
CA CYS A 128 -15.15 -9.31 5.68
C CYS A 128 -13.95 -9.43 4.73
N VAL A 129 -13.98 -8.76 3.57
CA VAL A 129 -12.86 -8.75 2.61
C VAL A 129 -11.63 -8.13 3.28
N SER A 130 -11.81 -7.00 3.95
CA SER A 130 -10.73 -6.29 4.65
C SER A 130 -10.10 -7.16 5.73
N VAL A 131 -10.90 -7.75 6.62
CA VAL A 131 -10.40 -8.61 7.70
C VAL A 131 -9.65 -9.79 7.11
N LEU A 132 -10.25 -10.54 6.17
CA LEU A 132 -9.64 -11.74 5.61
C LEU A 132 -8.30 -11.43 4.90
N MET A 133 -8.29 -10.40 4.05
CA MET A 133 -7.07 -9.98 3.36
C MET A 133 -5.98 -9.55 4.35
N ASN A 134 -6.32 -8.71 5.32
CA ASN A 134 -5.33 -8.18 6.24
C ASN A 134 -4.89 -9.21 7.29
N THR A 135 -5.70 -10.21 7.65
CA THR A 135 -5.27 -11.29 8.53
C THR A 135 -4.32 -12.25 7.81
N LEU A 136 -4.64 -12.64 6.57
CA LEU A 136 -3.94 -13.72 5.89
C LEU A 136 -2.79 -13.25 4.99
N PHE A 137 -2.96 -12.12 4.30
CA PHE A 137 -1.97 -11.62 3.35
C PHE A 137 -1.02 -10.58 3.96
N ALA A 138 -1.54 -9.62 4.74
CA ALA A 138 -0.72 -8.51 5.21
C ALA A 138 0.51 -8.93 6.06
N PRO A 139 0.46 -9.94 6.94
CA PRO A 139 1.65 -10.35 7.71
C PRO A 139 2.79 -10.85 6.81
N VAL A 140 2.47 -11.66 5.79
CA VAL A 140 3.44 -12.17 4.83
C VAL A 140 4.02 -11.03 4.00
N PHE A 141 3.14 -10.17 3.48
CA PHE A 141 3.52 -9.01 2.69
C PHE A 141 4.44 -8.04 3.47
N MET A 142 4.05 -7.65 4.69
CA MET A 142 4.82 -6.70 5.51
C MET A 142 6.16 -7.27 5.96
N THR A 143 6.23 -8.59 6.18
CA THR A 143 7.50 -9.27 6.47
C THR A 143 8.41 -9.22 5.25
N PHE A 144 7.91 -9.57 4.07
CA PHE A 144 8.70 -9.53 2.85
C PHE A 144 9.16 -8.10 2.52
N HIS A 145 8.28 -7.10 2.67
CA HIS A 145 8.66 -5.70 2.53
C HIS A 145 9.78 -5.32 3.50
N LYS A 146 9.72 -5.76 4.76
CA LYS A 146 10.77 -5.51 5.74
C LYS A 146 12.10 -6.17 5.35
N VAL A 147 12.07 -7.38 4.79
CA VAL A 147 13.25 -8.07 4.26
C VAL A 147 13.87 -7.27 3.12
N THR A 148 13.08 -6.79 2.16
CA THR A 148 13.59 -5.97 1.05
C THR A 148 14.14 -4.63 1.53
N ASP A 149 13.54 -4.03 2.56
CA ASP A 149 14.05 -2.80 3.17
C ASP A 149 15.42 -2.97 3.83
N ILE A 150 15.62 -4.09 4.54
CA ILE A 150 16.91 -4.44 5.13
C ILE A 150 17.95 -4.62 4.02
N HIS A 151 17.60 -5.32 2.94
CA HIS A 151 18.50 -5.53 1.79
C HIS A 151 18.91 -4.21 1.12
N ILE A 152 17.97 -3.29 0.92
CA ILE A 152 18.26 -1.96 0.38
C ILE A 152 19.26 -1.22 1.28
N ALA A 153 19.05 -1.26 2.59
CA ALA A 153 19.93 -0.59 3.54
C ALA A 153 21.34 -1.20 3.57
N GLU A 154 21.45 -2.53 3.62
CA GLU A 154 22.74 -3.23 3.68
C GLU A 154 23.54 -3.15 2.36
N THR A 155 22.86 -2.94 1.24
CA THR A 155 23.49 -2.74 -0.08
C THR A 155 23.73 -1.26 -0.44
N GLY A 156 23.61 -0.38 0.56
CA GLY A 156 23.92 1.05 0.43
C GLY A 156 22.91 1.85 -0.39
N GLY A 157 21.72 1.32 -0.66
CA GLY A 157 20.65 2.01 -1.37
C GLY A 157 20.91 2.27 -2.86
N SER A 158 21.84 1.56 -3.48
CA SER A 158 22.11 1.68 -4.93
C SER A 158 21.49 0.52 -5.71
N LEU A 159 21.09 0.74 -6.96
CA LEU A 159 20.62 -0.37 -7.83
C LEU A 159 21.73 -1.41 -8.06
N LYS A 160 22.98 -0.96 -8.23
CA LYS A 160 24.13 -1.86 -8.38
C LYS A 160 24.31 -2.75 -7.15
N GLY A 161 24.19 -2.20 -5.95
CA GLY A 161 24.23 -2.99 -4.71
C GLY A 161 23.03 -3.92 -4.60
N PHE A 162 21.82 -3.41 -4.85
CA PHE A 162 20.57 -4.16 -4.74
C PHE A 162 20.57 -5.41 -5.63
N PHE A 163 21.02 -5.31 -6.88
CA PHE A 163 21.11 -6.44 -7.82
C PHE A 163 22.44 -7.20 -7.74
N GLY A 164 23.49 -6.58 -7.21
CA GLY A 164 24.82 -7.18 -7.10
C GLY A 164 25.00 -8.09 -5.89
N SER A 165 24.02 -8.14 -4.98
CA SER A 165 24.04 -9.00 -3.80
C SER A 165 22.75 -9.83 -3.72
N PRO A 166 22.84 -11.13 -3.35
CA PRO A 166 21.65 -11.96 -3.20
C PRO A 166 20.77 -11.48 -2.05
N LEU A 167 19.46 -11.67 -2.19
CA LEU A 167 18.51 -11.32 -1.13
C LEU A 167 18.64 -12.28 0.06
N GLY A 168 19.19 -11.80 1.17
CA GLY A 168 19.46 -12.58 2.37
C GLY A 168 18.23 -12.95 3.21
N ILE A 169 17.19 -13.56 2.62
CA ILE A 169 15.89 -13.81 3.29
C ILE A 169 16.06 -14.54 4.63
N ARG A 170 16.83 -15.64 4.65
CA ARG A 170 17.05 -16.42 5.88
C ARG A 170 17.67 -15.58 6.99
N GLU A 171 18.69 -14.81 6.65
CA GLU A 171 19.40 -13.96 7.62
C GLU A 171 18.48 -12.83 8.11
N ALA A 172 17.77 -12.16 7.19
CA ALA A 172 16.84 -11.10 7.53
C ALA A 172 15.76 -11.58 8.51
N LEU A 173 15.12 -12.72 8.22
CA LEU A 173 14.09 -13.31 9.07
C LEU A 173 14.63 -13.77 10.43
N SER A 174 15.80 -14.41 10.47
CA SER A 174 16.30 -15.02 11.71
C SER A 174 17.06 -14.06 12.63
N LYS A 175 17.67 -13.01 12.09
CA LYS A 175 18.62 -12.17 12.85
C LYS A 175 18.35 -10.66 12.80
N LYS A 176 17.67 -10.16 11.77
CA LYS A 176 17.60 -8.71 11.49
C LYS A 176 16.22 -8.12 11.79
N ILE A 177 15.16 -8.89 11.57
CA ILE A 177 13.80 -8.48 11.94
C ILE A 177 13.65 -8.58 13.46
N ASN A 178 13.30 -7.45 14.09
CA ASN A 178 12.86 -7.44 15.47
C ASN A 178 11.40 -7.96 15.52
N TRP A 179 11.24 -9.22 15.91
CA TRP A 179 9.94 -9.88 15.95
C TRP A 179 9.00 -9.35 17.03
N ASP A 180 9.52 -8.79 18.13
CA ASP A 180 8.68 -8.17 19.17
C ASP A 180 7.95 -6.95 18.61
N ILE A 181 8.65 -6.11 17.83
CA ILE A 181 8.04 -4.96 17.15
C ILE A 181 7.15 -5.44 15.99
N GLN A 182 7.63 -6.38 15.19
CA GLN A 182 6.89 -6.89 14.02
C GLN A 182 5.56 -7.52 14.46
N TYR A 183 5.57 -8.40 15.44
CA TYR A 183 4.36 -9.03 15.94
C TYR A 183 3.56 -8.07 16.83
N GLY A 184 4.17 -7.50 17.86
CA GLY A 184 3.47 -6.74 18.89
C GLY A 184 2.90 -5.39 18.41
N PHE A 185 3.61 -4.70 17.50
CA PHE A 185 3.16 -3.41 16.99
C PHE A 185 2.57 -3.50 15.58
N VAL A 186 3.28 -4.14 14.64
CA VAL A 186 2.80 -4.17 13.24
C VAL A 186 1.60 -5.11 13.11
N PHE A 187 1.72 -6.36 13.55
CA PHE A 187 0.63 -7.34 13.37
C PHE A 187 -0.50 -7.19 14.39
N ALA A 188 -0.20 -7.08 15.68
CA ALA A 188 -1.23 -7.07 16.71
C ALA A 188 -1.97 -5.73 16.84
N LYS A 189 -1.37 -4.61 16.40
CA LYS A 189 -1.96 -3.28 16.54
C LYS A 189 -2.24 -2.63 15.18
N THR A 190 -1.24 -2.50 14.33
CA THR A 190 -1.40 -1.75 13.07
C THR A 190 -2.38 -2.44 12.13
N ILE A 191 -2.33 -3.77 12.01
CA ILE A 191 -3.28 -4.52 11.18
C ILE A 191 -4.74 -4.33 11.66
N PRO A 192 -5.12 -4.63 12.92
CA PRO A 192 -6.50 -4.47 13.36
C PRO A 192 -6.97 -3.02 13.46
N LEU A 193 -6.14 -2.11 13.98
CA LEU A 193 -6.57 -0.75 14.33
C LEU A 193 -6.50 0.22 13.15
N PHE A 194 -5.63 -0.04 12.16
CA PHE A 194 -5.48 0.83 11.00
C PHE A 194 -5.93 0.12 9.73
N TRP A 195 -5.38 -1.05 9.43
CA TRP A 195 -5.60 -1.67 8.12
C TRP A 195 -6.99 -2.29 7.94
N TYR A 196 -7.59 -2.87 8.98
CA TYR A 196 -8.99 -3.36 8.89
C TYR A 196 -9.97 -2.21 8.57
N PRO A 197 -10.02 -1.10 9.33
CA PRO A 197 -10.94 -0.01 8.98
C PRO A 197 -10.57 0.66 7.66
N ALA A 198 -9.28 0.90 7.39
CA ALA A 198 -8.86 1.60 6.17
C ALA A 198 -9.15 0.79 4.90
N HIS A 199 -8.89 -0.53 4.90
CA HIS A 199 -9.25 -1.38 3.77
C HIS A 199 -10.76 -1.65 3.67
N THR A 200 -11.51 -1.59 4.78
CA THR A 200 -12.99 -1.63 4.70
C THR A 200 -13.50 -0.43 3.89
N ILE A 201 -13.03 0.77 4.20
CA ILE A 201 -13.32 1.98 3.40
C ILE A 201 -12.86 1.79 1.97
N THR A 202 -11.66 1.25 1.76
CA THR A 202 -11.12 0.98 0.42
C THR A 202 -12.08 0.12 -0.42
N PHE A 203 -12.63 -0.95 0.14
CA PHE A 203 -13.53 -1.86 -0.58
C PHE A 203 -14.94 -1.30 -0.77
N LEU A 204 -15.32 -0.22 -0.08
CA LEU A 204 -16.54 0.54 -0.33
C LEU A 204 -16.41 1.48 -1.53
N LEU A 205 -15.19 1.89 -1.88
CA LEU A 205 -14.94 2.81 -3.00
C LEU A 205 -15.18 2.14 -4.36
N PRO A 206 -15.44 2.94 -5.43
CA PRO A 206 -15.45 2.45 -6.80
C PRO A 206 -14.19 1.64 -7.15
N PRO A 207 -14.30 0.53 -7.91
CA PRO A 207 -13.16 -0.35 -8.22
C PRO A 207 -11.91 0.35 -8.76
N THR A 208 -12.07 1.38 -9.58
CA THR A 208 -10.97 2.16 -10.17
C THR A 208 -10.17 2.96 -9.14
N LEU A 209 -10.79 3.31 -8.00
CA LEU A 209 -10.19 4.12 -6.93
C LEU A 209 -9.58 3.27 -5.82
N GLN A 210 -9.97 1.99 -5.67
CA GLN A 210 -9.55 1.16 -4.54
C GLN A 210 -8.02 1.05 -4.43
N VAL A 211 -7.34 0.74 -5.53
CA VAL A 211 -5.88 0.60 -5.56
C VAL A 211 -5.16 1.93 -5.32
N LEU A 212 -5.70 3.03 -5.88
CA LEU A 212 -5.14 4.37 -5.66
C LEU A 212 -5.26 4.76 -4.18
N PHE A 213 -6.43 4.52 -3.59
CA PHE A 213 -6.67 4.80 -2.18
C PHE A 213 -5.77 3.93 -1.28
N ALA A 214 -5.60 2.64 -1.59
CA ALA A 214 -4.66 1.76 -0.88
C ALA A 214 -3.21 2.28 -0.93
N ALA A 215 -2.77 2.81 -2.07
CA ALA A 215 -1.44 3.41 -2.18
C ALA A 215 -1.29 4.68 -1.32
N LEU A 216 -2.36 5.51 -1.22
CA LEU A 216 -2.39 6.68 -0.34
C LEU A 216 -2.41 6.32 1.15
N LEU A 217 -3.01 5.18 1.54
CA LEU A 217 -2.98 4.70 2.92
C LEU A 217 -1.54 4.42 3.42
N GLY A 218 -0.64 4.01 2.53
CA GLY A 218 0.79 3.88 2.86
C GLY A 218 1.42 5.20 3.29
N VAL A 219 1.08 6.29 2.60
CA VAL A 219 1.50 7.66 2.97
C VAL A 219 0.91 8.05 4.32
N ALA A 220 -0.41 7.86 4.49
CA ALA A 220 -1.11 8.19 5.73
C ALA A 220 -0.52 7.45 6.95
N LEU A 221 -0.28 6.15 6.81
CA LEU A 221 0.35 5.37 7.89
C LEU A 221 1.77 5.86 8.19
N GLY A 222 2.57 6.15 7.16
CA GLY A 222 3.91 6.70 7.33
C GLY A 222 3.91 8.00 8.16
N VAL A 223 2.95 8.88 7.92
CA VAL A 223 2.74 10.11 8.70
C VAL A 223 2.33 9.79 10.14
N ILE A 224 1.30 8.95 10.34
CA ILE A 224 0.79 8.59 11.68
C ILE A 224 1.90 7.98 12.55
N LEU A 225 2.68 7.05 12.01
CA LEU A 225 3.75 6.37 12.73
C LEU A 225 4.95 7.28 13.03
N SER A 226 5.11 8.36 12.27
CA SER A 226 6.19 9.32 12.47
C SER A 226 5.88 10.38 13.53
N ILE A 227 4.61 10.58 13.86
CA ILE A 227 4.16 11.53 14.91
C ILE A 227 4.14 10.88 16.30
N LYS A 228 3.90 9.56 16.38
CA LYS A 228 3.75 8.82 17.65
C LYS A 228 5.07 8.37 18.30
N LYS A 229 6.20 8.97 17.92
CA LYS A 229 7.52 8.78 18.55
C LYS A 229 8.09 10.13 18.93
#